data_AF-A0A4Q4D7S4-F1
#
_entry.id   AF-A0A4Q4D7S4-F1
#
_cell.length_a   1.000
_cell.length_b   1.000
_cell.length_c   1.000
_cell.angle_alpha   90.00
_cell.angle_beta   90.00
_cell.angle_gamma   90.00
#
_symmetry.space_group_name_H-M   'P 1'
#
loop_
_entity.id
_entity.type
_entity.pdbx_description
1 polymer ?
#
loop_
_entity_poly.entity_id
_entity_poly.type
_entity_poly.pdbx_seq_one_letter_code
_entity_poly.pdbx_strand_id
1 'polypeptide(L)'
;MSALQPLPVMTSPPKERVAYLDNARYWVMLLVVIGHSLTQFTDMDSARGVYVWIYTFHMPFFILISGYTARRYMGDARQVRRIVSTLVVPYLIVETTLQLIMQHYTGEPDPLRILSPQWLGWFMAALFVWRLTTPIWRALKYPITTSIAISLLVGLIEVPNVLALPKILGFLPFYVVGMHMNRELFDKLADLRIRIASAVVLGTAFLVCYFYSAGWTTDWLLWKQRYDEDPLGATALEGVT
;
A
#
# COMPACT_ATOMS: atom_id res chain seq x y z
N MET A 1 -24.92 -50.34 27.21
CA MET A 1 -24.27 -49.03 27.02
C MET A 1 -23.98 -48.88 25.53
N SER A 2 -24.75 -48.04 24.83
CA SER A 2 -24.58 -47.82 23.38
C SER A 2 -23.31 -46.99 23.17
N ALA A 3 -22.34 -47.52 22.44
CA ALA A 3 -21.12 -46.79 22.11
C ALA A 3 -21.50 -45.59 21.23
N LEU A 4 -21.33 -44.38 21.77
CA LEU A 4 -21.54 -43.14 21.03
C LEU A 4 -20.54 -43.10 19.87
N GLN A 5 -21.02 -43.31 18.65
CA GLN A 5 -20.22 -43.11 17.45
C GLN A 5 -19.76 -41.65 17.39
N PRO A 6 -18.45 -41.39 17.16
CA PRO A 6 -17.94 -40.04 17.03
C PRO A 6 -18.60 -39.36 15.82
N LEU A 7 -19.08 -38.12 16.03
CA LEU A 7 -19.70 -37.32 14.99
C LEU A 7 -18.75 -37.19 13.79
N PRO A 8 -19.25 -37.29 12.55
CA PRO A 8 -18.43 -37.16 11.35
C PRO A 8 -17.76 -35.78 11.34
N VAL A 9 -16.43 -35.77 11.40
CA VAL A 9 -15.63 -34.57 11.23
C VAL A 9 -15.76 -34.16 9.77
N MET A 10 -16.68 -33.24 9.47
CA MET A 10 -16.72 -32.58 8.18
C MET A 10 -15.49 -31.69 8.06
N THR A 11 -14.40 -32.25 7.56
CA THR A 11 -13.26 -31.46 7.10
C THR A 11 -13.77 -30.60 5.94
N SER A 12 -14.02 -29.32 6.21
CA SER A 12 -14.27 -28.36 5.14
C SER A 12 -13.12 -28.46 4.15
N PRO A 13 -13.39 -28.55 2.83
CA PRO A 13 -12.33 -28.71 1.85
C PRO A 13 -11.28 -27.61 2.06
N PRO A 14 -9.98 -27.95 2.05
CA PRO A 14 -8.94 -26.98 2.30
C PRO A 14 -9.12 -25.83 1.32
N LYS A 15 -9.41 -24.65 1.87
CA LYS A 15 -9.56 -23.42 1.10
C LYS A 15 -8.32 -23.27 0.24
N GLU A 16 -8.46 -23.48 -1.08
CA GLU A 16 -7.36 -23.50 -2.04
C GLU A 16 -6.56 -22.19 -1.89
N ARG A 17 -5.43 -22.27 -1.17
CA ARG A 17 -4.56 -21.13 -0.95
C ARG A 17 -3.79 -20.91 -2.23
N VAL A 18 -3.94 -19.73 -2.82
CA VAL A 18 -3.21 -19.37 -4.03
C VAL A 18 -1.77 -19.02 -3.62
N ALA A 19 -0.87 -20.00 -3.64
CA ALA A 19 0.52 -19.87 -3.20
C ALA A 19 1.25 -18.67 -3.85
N TYR A 20 0.93 -18.35 -5.10
CA TYR A 20 1.46 -17.20 -5.81
C TYR A 20 1.18 -15.87 -5.10
N LEU A 21 -0.02 -15.71 -4.54
CA LEU A 21 -0.42 -14.48 -3.85
C LEU A 21 0.32 -14.31 -2.52
N ASP A 22 0.56 -15.42 -1.82
CA ASP A 22 1.30 -15.40 -0.55
C ASP A 22 2.80 -15.12 -0.81
N ASN A 23 3.38 -15.68 -1.88
CA ASN A 23 4.73 -15.35 -2.33
C ASN A 23 4.86 -13.88 -2.73
N ALA A 24 3.89 -13.35 -3.48
CA ALA A 24 3.90 -11.94 -3.88
C ALA A 24 3.86 -11.02 -2.64
N ARG A 25 3.03 -11.32 -1.64
CA ARG A 25 3.02 -10.56 -0.37
C ARG A 25 4.36 -10.64 0.34
N TYR A 26 4.96 -11.83 0.41
CA TYR A 26 6.27 -12.01 1.04
C TYR A 26 7.33 -11.12 0.38
N TRP A 27 7.46 -11.17 -0.94
CA TRP A 27 8.44 -10.36 -1.67
C TRP A 27 8.22 -8.87 -1.47
N VAL A 28 6.97 -8.41 -1.49
CA VAL A 28 6.66 -7.00 -1.28
C VAL A 28 6.95 -6.58 0.16
N MET A 29 6.62 -7.39 1.16
CA MET A 29 6.99 -7.12 2.55
C MET A 29 8.51 -7.07 2.73
N LEU A 30 9.26 -7.96 2.07
CA LEU A 30 10.72 -7.93 2.09
C LEU A 30 11.26 -6.64 1.46
N LEU A 31 10.69 -6.21 0.33
CA LEU A 31 11.06 -4.95 -0.33
C LEU A 31 10.78 -3.72 0.55
N VAL A 32 9.73 -3.75 1.37
CA VAL A 32 9.46 -2.68 2.36
C VAL A 32 10.60 -2.58 3.38
N VAL A 33 11.06 -3.73 3.91
CA VAL A 33 12.18 -3.76 4.86
C VAL A 33 13.45 -3.23 4.20
N ILE A 34 13.79 -3.73 3.00
CA ILE A 34 14.98 -3.29 2.25
C ILE A 34 14.90 -1.79 1.93
N GLY A 35 13.76 -1.32 1.42
CA GLY A 35 13.55 0.08 1.07
C GLY A 35 13.70 1.00 2.26
N HIS A 36 13.19 0.60 3.43
CA HIS A 36 13.38 1.36 4.67
C HIS A 36 14.82 1.34 5.17
N SER A 37 15.52 0.21 5.09
CA SER A 37 16.94 0.16 5.44
C SER A 37 17.79 1.05 4.52
N LEU A 38 17.44 1.14 3.24
CA LEU A 38 18.15 1.98 2.27
C LEU A 38 17.95 3.49 2.50
N THR A 39 16.92 3.93 3.23
CA THR A 39 16.68 5.36 3.50
C THR A 39 17.87 6.06 4.16
N GLN A 40 18.68 5.33 4.93
CA GLN A 40 19.87 5.88 5.60
C GLN A 40 21.11 5.94 4.69
N PHE A 41 21.02 5.38 3.48
CA PHE A 41 22.12 5.26 2.53
C PHE A 41 21.83 5.99 1.21
N THR A 42 20.75 6.77 1.12
CA THR A 42 20.35 7.46 -0.12
C THR A 42 21.33 8.55 -0.58
N ASP A 43 22.34 8.88 0.24
CA ASP A 43 23.45 9.76 -0.15
C ASP A 43 24.39 9.08 -1.15
N MET A 44 24.40 7.75 -1.22
CA MET A 44 25.13 7.00 -2.24
C MET A 44 24.24 6.83 -3.49
N ASP A 45 24.71 7.26 -4.66
CA ASP A 45 23.95 7.18 -5.93
C ASP A 45 23.42 5.76 -6.22
N SER A 46 24.22 4.73 -5.93
CA SER A 46 23.83 3.34 -6.13
C SER A 46 22.69 2.90 -5.22
N ALA A 47 22.71 3.30 -3.95
CA ALA A 47 21.65 3.01 -2.99
C ALA A 47 20.39 3.83 -3.28
N ARG A 48 20.54 5.09 -3.71
CA ARG A 48 19.44 5.94 -4.19
C ARG A 48 18.71 5.32 -5.38
N GLY A 49 19.46 4.83 -6.37
CA GLY A 49 18.87 4.18 -7.55
C GLY A 49 18.05 2.95 -7.20
N VAL A 50 18.57 2.11 -6.29
CA VAL A 50 17.83 0.94 -5.77
C VAL A 50 16.59 1.40 -4.99
N TYR A 51 16.73 2.40 -4.13
CA TYR A 51 15.61 2.97 -3.35
C TYR A 51 14.48 3.46 -4.26
N VAL A 52 14.79 4.30 -5.25
CA VAL A 52 13.83 4.85 -6.21
C VAL A 52 13.15 3.74 -7.00
N TRP A 53 13.92 2.76 -7.47
CA TRP A 53 13.38 1.61 -8.19
C TRP A 53 12.38 0.82 -7.35
N ILE A 54 12.74 0.48 -6.10
CA ILE A 54 11.84 -0.21 -5.17
C ILE A 54 10.55 0.59 -4.99
N TYR A 55 10.65 1.88 -4.67
CA TYR A 55 9.50 2.75 -4.38
C TYR A 55 8.55 2.97 -5.56
N THR A 56 9.05 2.86 -6.79
CA THR A 56 8.23 3.04 -8.01
C THR A 56 7.13 1.99 -8.16
N PHE A 57 7.38 0.73 -7.77
CA PHE A 57 6.41 -0.35 -7.98
C PHE A 57 5.95 -1.05 -6.71
N HIS A 58 6.79 -1.18 -5.67
CA HIS A 58 6.44 -2.01 -4.51
C HIS A 58 5.21 -1.47 -3.79
N MET A 59 5.10 -0.14 -3.64
CA MET A 59 3.97 0.50 -2.97
C MET A 59 2.67 0.31 -3.75
N PRO A 60 2.57 0.71 -5.04
CA PRO A 60 1.40 0.42 -5.87
C PRO A 60 1.01 -1.06 -5.87
N PHE A 61 2.00 -1.95 -6.00
CA PHE A 61 1.76 -3.38 -6.06
C PHE A 61 1.25 -3.95 -4.73
N PHE A 62 1.77 -3.48 -3.60
CA PHE A 62 1.30 -3.89 -2.28
C PHE A 62 -0.16 -3.49 -2.05
N ILE A 63 -0.50 -2.28 -2.47
CA ILE A 63 -1.84 -1.70 -2.35
C ILE A 63 -2.82 -2.46 -3.25
N LEU A 64 -2.40 -2.79 -4.47
CA LEU A 64 -3.17 -3.60 -5.41
C LEU A 64 -3.45 -5.01 -4.85
N ILE A 65 -2.43 -5.70 -4.31
CA ILE A 65 -2.63 -7.00 -3.65
C ILE A 65 -3.59 -6.86 -2.47
N SER A 66 -3.46 -5.79 -1.69
CA SER A 66 -4.32 -5.53 -0.54
C SER A 66 -5.78 -5.34 -0.96
N GLY A 67 -6.04 -4.60 -2.05
CA GLY A 67 -7.34 -4.48 -2.69
C GLY A 67 -7.91 -5.83 -3.13
N TYR A 68 -7.11 -6.65 -3.81
CA TYR A 68 -7.53 -7.98 -4.24
C TYR A 68 -7.96 -8.88 -3.08
N THR A 69 -7.28 -8.80 -1.93
CA THR A 69 -7.69 -9.57 -0.73
C THR A 69 -8.94 -9.02 -0.05
N ALA A 70 -9.21 -7.72 -0.22
CA ALA A 70 -10.36 -7.04 0.36
C ALA A 70 -11.65 -7.22 -0.44
N ARG A 71 -11.60 -7.75 -1.67
CA ARG A 71 -12.78 -7.91 -2.56
C ARG A 71 -13.99 -8.63 -1.96
N ARG A 72 -13.77 -9.51 -0.97
CA ARG A 72 -14.82 -10.27 -0.27
C ARG A 72 -15.34 -9.59 1.01
N TYR A 73 -14.84 -8.41 1.34
CA TYR A 73 -15.28 -7.65 2.50
C TYR A 73 -16.68 -7.08 2.26
N MET A 74 -17.62 -7.40 3.14
CA MET A 74 -19.03 -6.99 3.06
C MET A 74 -19.43 -5.94 4.09
N GLY A 75 -18.56 -5.63 5.05
CA GLY A 75 -18.86 -4.63 6.08
C GLY A 75 -19.60 -5.17 7.30
N ASP A 76 -19.78 -6.49 7.41
CA ASP A 76 -20.44 -7.11 8.56
C ASP A 76 -19.69 -6.81 9.86
N ALA A 77 -20.41 -6.69 10.99
CA ALA A 77 -19.84 -6.39 12.31
C ALA A 77 -18.67 -7.33 12.70
N ARG A 78 -18.73 -8.61 12.31
CA ARG A 78 -17.64 -9.58 12.53
C ARG A 78 -16.38 -9.22 11.75
N GLN A 79 -16.53 -8.76 10.51
CA GLN A 79 -15.40 -8.37 9.67
C GLN A 79 -14.79 -7.04 10.13
N VAL A 80 -15.63 -6.08 10.51
CA VAL A 80 -15.20 -4.82 11.13
C VAL A 80 -14.40 -5.10 12.41
N ARG A 81 -14.93 -5.92 13.32
CA ARG A 81 -14.22 -6.30 14.56
C ARG A 81 -12.88 -6.95 14.26
N ARG A 82 -12.82 -7.82 13.24
CA ARG A 82 -11.57 -8.45 12.82
C ARG A 82 -10.57 -7.41 12.33
N ILE A 83 -10.99 -6.49 11.47
CA ILE A 83 -10.15 -5.38 10.97
C ILE A 83 -9.59 -4.57 12.14
N VAL A 84 -10.43 -4.19 13.10
CA VAL A 84 -9.99 -3.44 14.29
C VAL A 84 -8.94 -4.24 15.06
N SER A 85 -9.17 -5.52 15.33
CA SER A 85 -8.22 -6.36 16.07
C SER A 85 -6.90 -6.63 15.31
N THR A 86 -6.93 -6.67 13.98
CA THR A 86 -5.75 -7.03 13.17
C THR A 86 -4.99 -5.83 12.60
N LEU A 87 -5.61 -4.66 12.55
CA LEU A 87 -5.01 -3.43 12.00
C LEU A 87 -4.94 -2.33 13.03
N VAL A 88 -6.06 -1.94 13.65
CA VAL A 88 -6.10 -0.79 14.58
C VAL A 88 -5.35 -1.09 15.87
N VAL A 89 -5.56 -2.27 16.47
CA VAL A 89 -4.87 -2.64 17.72
C VAL A 89 -3.35 -2.72 17.52
N PRO A 90 -2.82 -3.46 16.51
CA PRO A 90 -1.37 -3.48 16.31
C PRO A 90 -0.81 -2.12 15.88
N TYR A 91 -1.59 -1.31 15.16
CA TYR A 91 -1.22 0.06 14.81
C TYR A 91 -0.98 0.91 16.06
N LEU A 92 -1.95 0.95 16.98
CA LEU A 92 -1.82 1.72 18.20
C LEU A 92 -0.64 1.25 19.06
N ILE A 93 -0.43 -0.06 19.14
CA ILE A 93 0.71 -0.64 19.89
C ILE A 93 2.03 -0.19 19.27
N VAL A 94 2.22 -0.40 17.96
CA VAL A 94 3.48 -0.08 17.27
C VAL A 94 3.74 1.42 17.27
N GLU A 95 2.75 2.22 16.91
CA GLU A 95 2.88 3.69 16.84
C GLU A 95 3.21 4.28 18.22
N THR A 96 2.46 3.89 19.26
CA THR A 96 2.69 4.39 20.62
C THR A 96 4.06 3.93 21.14
N THR A 97 4.44 2.67 20.91
CA THR A 97 5.73 2.15 21.37
C THR A 97 6.90 2.88 20.68
N LEU A 98 6.83 3.08 19.37
CA LEU A 98 7.88 3.79 18.63
C LEU A 98 7.99 5.25 19.06
N GLN A 99 6.87 5.95 19.27
CA GLN A 99 6.90 7.34 19.73
C GLN A 99 7.46 7.47 21.16
N LEU A 100 7.08 6.56 22.07
CA LEU A 100 7.62 6.54 23.44
C LEU A 100 9.12 6.26 23.46
N ILE A 101 9.58 5.32 22.63
CA ILE A 101 11.01 5.05 22.45
C ILE A 101 11.71 6.31 21.94
N MET A 102 11.18 6.94 20.90
CA MET A 102 11.78 8.13 20.31
C MET A 102 11.86 9.28 21.31
N GLN A 103 10.77 9.59 22.02
CA GLN A 103 10.74 10.59 23.10
C GLN A 103 11.78 10.31 24.19
N HIS A 104 11.96 9.03 24.57
CA HIS A 104 12.96 8.65 25.56
C HIS A 104 14.40 8.94 25.10
N TYR A 105 14.70 8.74 23.83
CA TYR A 105 16.05 8.95 23.27
C TYR A 105 16.32 10.40 22.83
N THR A 106 15.31 11.15 22.37
CA THR A 106 15.47 12.56 21.95
C THR A 106 15.31 13.54 23.11
N GLY A 107 14.68 13.14 24.21
CA GLY A 107 14.47 14.00 25.38
C GLY A 107 13.44 15.12 25.18
N GLU A 108 12.75 15.15 24.03
CA GLU A 108 11.72 16.14 23.72
C GLU A 108 10.34 15.62 24.14
N PRO A 109 9.58 16.36 24.98
CA PRO A 109 8.23 16.00 25.38
C PRO A 109 7.22 16.38 24.28
N ASP A 110 7.43 15.88 23.06
CA ASP A 110 6.56 16.16 21.94
C ASP A 110 5.25 15.37 22.10
N PRO A 111 4.04 15.95 21.90
CA PRO A 111 2.78 15.25 22.14
C PRO A 111 2.63 14.02 21.24
N LEU A 112 1.99 12.96 21.74
CA LEU A 112 1.78 11.73 20.98
C LEU A 112 0.98 12.01 19.69
N ARG A 113 1.63 11.85 18.53
CA ARG A 113 1.05 12.12 17.21
C ARG A 113 0.41 10.86 16.64
N ILE A 114 -0.55 10.28 17.35
CA ILE A 114 -1.24 9.04 16.93
C ILE A 114 -1.99 9.22 15.59
N LEU A 115 -2.36 10.46 15.27
CA LEU A 115 -3.05 10.81 14.03
C LEU A 115 -2.10 11.16 12.89
N SER A 116 -0.78 11.18 13.08
CA SER A 116 0.19 11.48 12.02
C SER A 116 1.17 10.31 11.87
N PRO A 117 0.68 9.15 11.41
CA PRO A 117 1.47 7.94 11.44
C PRO A 117 2.69 8.02 10.53
N GLN A 118 3.78 7.42 11.01
CA GLN A 118 5.02 7.36 10.26
C GLN A 118 5.35 5.93 9.81
N TRP A 119 6.17 5.80 8.76
CA TRP A 119 6.74 4.53 8.29
C TRP A 119 5.75 3.37 8.05
N LEU A 120 5.57 2.49 9.03
CA LEU A 120 4.65 1.36 8.93
C LEU A 120 3.20 1.76 9.28
N GLY A 121 3.04 2.73 10.18
CA GLY A 121 1.74 3.15 10.71
C GLY A 121 0.84 3.69 9.61
N TRP A 122 1.40 4.43 8.64
CA TRP A 122 0.57 5.08 7.62
C TRP A 122 -0.11 4.05 6.73
N PHE A 123 0.58 2.94 6.42
CA PHE A 123 0.02 1.88 5.60
C PHE A 123 -1.07 1.10 6.35
N MET A 124 -0.91 0.89 7.66
CA MET A 124 -1.95 0.27 8.48
C MET A 124 -3.20 1.14 8.57
N ALA A 125 -3.03 2.45 8.77
CA ALA A 125 -4.11 3.42 8.73
C ALA A 125 -4.80 3.44 7.35
N ALA A 126 -4.01 3.45 6.27
CA ALA A 126 -4.51 3.38 4.91
C ALA A 126 -5.33 2.11 4.64
N LEU A 127 -4.82 0.93 5.05
CA LEU A 127 -5.53 -0.33 4.93
C LEU A 127 -6.86 -0.34 5.70
N PHE A 128 -6.89 0.27 6.89
CA PHE A 128 -8.11 0.41 7.66
C PHE A 128 -9.15 1.23 6.88
N VAL A 129 -8.76 2.42 6.39
CA VAL A 129 -9.65 3.32 5.63
C VAL A 129 -10.13 2.68 4.32
N TRP A 130 -9.22 2.11 3.54
CA TRP A 130 -9.56 1.47 2.27
C TRP A 130 -10.49 0.26 2.44
N ARG A 131 -10.24 -0.59 3.45
CA ARG A 131 -11.13 -1.73 3.75
C ARG A 131 -12.49 -1.26 4.22
N LEU A 132 -12.55 -0.24 5.08
CA LEU A 132 -13.81 0.30 5.57
C LEU A 132 -14.65 0.90 4.42
N THR A 133 -14.00 1.56 3.46
CA THR A 133 -14.66 2.17 2.29
C THR A 133 -14.93 1.18 1.15
N THR A 134 -14.41 -0.05 1.20
CA THR A 134 -14.62 -1.11 0.19
C THR A 134 -16.09 -1.33 -0.22
N PRO A 135 -17.07 -1.36 0.70
CA PRO A 135 -18.48 -1.53 0.32
C PRO A 135 -19.00 -0.41 -0.59
N ILE A 136 -18.53 0.83 -0.36
CA ILE A 136 -18.90 2.01 -1.16
C ILE A 136 -18.38 1.86 -2.60
N TRP A 137 -17.12 1.45 -2.75
CA TRP A 137 -16.49 1.23 -4.06
C TRP A 137 -17.15 0.12 -4.87
N ARG A 138 -17.72 -0.90 -4.21
CA ARG A 138 -18.46 -1.97 -4.89
C ARG A 138 -19.86 -1.54 -5.35
N ALA A 139 -20.45 -0.56 -4.69
CA ALA A 139 -21.78 -0.04 -5.04
C ALA A 139 -21.71 1.00 -6.19
N LEU A 140 -20.54 1.57 -6.45
CA LEU A 140 -20.32 2.54 -7.53
C LEU A 140 -20.37 1.88 -8.91
N LYS A 141 -20.93 2.59 -9.89
CA LYS A 141 -21.01 2.15 -11.29
C LYS A 141 -19.65 2.19 -12.01
N TYR A 142 -18.83 3.21 -11.72
CA TYR A 142 -17.52 3.43 -12.37
C TYR A 142 -16.38 3.62 -11.34
N PRO A 143 -16.11 2.63 -10.47
CA PRO A 143 -15.24 2.82 -9.32
C PRO A 143 -13.79 3.15 -9.69
N ILE A 144 -13.26 2.59 -10.78
CA ILE A 144 -11.89 2.86 -11.25
C ILE A 144 -11.76 4.29 -11.76
N THR A 145 -12.72 4.77 -12.57
CA THR A 145 -12.69 6.14 -13.08
C THR A 145 -12.81 7.15 -11.94
N THR A 146 -13.70 6.88 -10.99
CA THR A 146 -13.88 7.75 -9.81
C THR A 146 -12.63 7.79 -8.94
N SER A 147 -11.94 6.68 -8.73
CA SER A 147 -10.71 6.66 -7.92
C SER A 147 -9.55 7.41 -8.60
N ILE A 148 -9.42 7.31 -9.92
CA ILE A 148 -8.44 8.09 -10.70
C ILE A 148 -8.74 9.58 -10.58
N ALA A 149 -9.99 10.00 -10.74
CA ALA A 149 -10.38 11.40 -10.58
C ALA A 149 -10.04 11.92 -9.18
N ILE A 150 -10.35 11.15 -8.13
CA ILE A 150 -10.01 11.53 -6.74
C ILE A 150 -8.49 11.64 -6.54
N SER A 151 -7.72 10.67 -7.05
CA SER A 151 -6.25 10.66 -6.95
C SER A 151 -5.62 11.92 -7.56
N LEU A 152 -6.11 12.34 -8.74
CA LEU A 152 -5.63 13.56 -9.42
C LEU A 152 -6.07 14.84 -8.69
N LEU A 153 -7.31 14.89 -8.19
CA LEU A 153 -7.84 16.07 -7.51
C LEU A 153 -7.15 16.34 -6.16
N VAL A 154 -6.68 15.30 -5.48
CA VAL A 154 -6.03 15.42 -4.16
C VAL A 154 -4.75 16.23 -4.21
N GLY A 155 -3.99 16.16 -5.30
CA GLY A 155 -2.78 16.96 -5.47
C GLY A 155 -3.06 18.46 -5.66
N LEU A 156 -4.31 18.86 -5.92
CA LEU A 156 -4.72 20.25 -6.12
C LEU A 156 -5.21 20.96 -4.84
N ILE A 157 -5.47 20.20 -3.76
CA ILE A 157 -6.08 20.73 -2.55
C ILE A 157 -5.19 20.48 -1.33
N GLU A 158 -5.31 21.36 -0.34
CA GLU A 158 -4.66 21.14 0.94
C GLU A 158 -5.40 20.05 1.72
N VAL A 159 -4.84 18.84 1.71
CA VAL A 159 -5.34 17.74 2.53
C VAL A 159 -4.49 17.65 3.80
N PRO A 160 -5.10 17.81 4.99
CA PRO A 160 -4.34 17.68 6.23
C PRO A 160 -3.76 16.27 6.33
N ASN A 161 -2.51 16.17 6.76
CA ASN A 161 -1.79 14.89 6.90
C ASN A 161 -2.23 14.10 8.16
N VAL A 162 -3.54 14.02 8.37
CA VAL A 162 -4.19 13.18 9.37
C VAL A 162 -4.32 11.78 8.76
N LEU A 163 -3.85 10.74 9.46
CA LEU A 163 -3.80 9.34 9.04
C LEU A 163 -3.11 9.08 7.68
N ALA A 164 -2.29 10.03 7.21
CA ALA A 164 -1.73 10.03 5.86
C ALA A 164 -2.78 10.06 4.73
N LEU A 165 -3.87 10.81 4.92
CA LEU A 165 -4.93 11.01 3.93
C LEU A 165 -4.44 11.36 2.51
N PRO A 166 -3.44 12.25 2.29
CA PRO A 166 -2.94 12.52 0.93
C PRO A 166 -2.51 11.24 0.20
N LYS A 167 -1.78 10.36 0.88
CA LYS A 167 -1.34 9.07 0.32
C LYS A 167 -2.51 8.10 0.11
N ILE A 168 -3.44 8.06 1.06
CA ILE A 168 -4.62 7.17 0.99
C ILE A 168 -5.42 7.46 -0.28
N LEU A 169 -5.63 8.75 -0.57
CA LEU A 169 -6.41 9.16 -1.72
C LEU A 169 -5.57 9.12 -3.02
N GLY A 170 -4.29 9.46 -2.96
CA GLY A 170 -3.36 9.36 -4.08
C GLY A 170 -3.22 7.93 -4.62
N PHE A 171 -3.02 6.94 -3.74
CA PHE A 171 -2.88 5.53 -4.15
C PHE A 171 -4.20 4.76 -4.29
N LEU A 172 -5.34 5.43 -4.08
CA LEU A 172 -6.66 4.83 -4.18
C LEU A 172 -6.92 4.07 -5.50
N PRO A 173 -6.46 4.52 -6.69
CA PRO A 173 -6.67 3.81 -7.94
C PRO A 173 -6.13 2.38 -7.90
N PHE A 174 -4.93 2.18 -7.36
CA PHE A 174 -4.31 0.87 -7.26
C PHE A 174 -5.10 -0.08 -6.36
N TYR A 175 -5.62 0.44 -5.25
CA TYR A 175 -6.47 -0.33 -4.35
C TYR A 175 -7.75 -0.77 -5.06
N VAL A 176 -8.41 0.16 -5.75
CA VAL A 176 -9.69 -0.09 -6.43
C VAL A 176 -9.55 -1.04 -7.61
N VAL A 177 -8.48 -0.90 -8.41
CA VAL A 177 -8.12 -1.86 -9.46
C VAL A 177 -7.90 -3.25 -8.87
N GLY A 178 -7.16 -3.34 -7.76
CA GLY A 178 -6.95 -4.59 -7.04
C GLY A 178 -8.25 -5.27 -6.62
N MET A 179 -9.22 -4.51 -6.09
CA MET A 179 -10.53 -5.06 -5.68
C MET A 179 -11.32 -5.68 -6.83
N HIS A 180 -11.18 -5.16 -8.04
CA HIS A 180 -11.89 -5.62 -9.24
C HIS A 180 -11.10 -6.65 -10.04
N MET A 181 -9.91 -7.04 -9.58
CA MET A 181 -9.08 -8.02 -10.28
C MET A 181 -9.63 -9.44 -10.09
N ASN A 182 -9.78 -10.17 -11.20
CA ASN A 182 -10.29 -11.53 -11.23
C ASN A 182 -9.16 -12.58 -11.29
N ARG A 183 -9.47 -13.84 -10.95
CA ARG A 183 -8.49 -14.96 -11.01
C ARG A 183 -7.95 -15.15 -12.44
N GLU A 184 -8.78 -14.95 -13.46
CA GLU A 184 -8.37 -15.04 -14.87
C GLU A 184 -7.27 -14.03 -15.26
N LEU A 185 -7.29 -12.82 -14.69
CA LEU A 185 -6.22 -11.84 -14.92
C LEU A 185 -4.91 -12.28 -14.27
N PHE A 186 -4.99 -12.94 -13.11
CA PHE A 186 -3.81 -13.58 -12.49
C PHE A 186 -3.26 -14.72 -13.34
N ASP A 187 -4.14 -15.54 -13.92
CA ASP A 187 -3.72 -16.65 -14.76
C ASP A 187 -3.02 -16.13 -16.04
N LYS A 188 -3.54 -15.04 -16.63
CA LYS A 188 -2.84 -14.34 -17.73
C LYS A 188 -1.50 -13.77 -17.29
N LEU A 189 -1.39 -13.18 -16.10
CA LEU A 189 -0.12 -12.68 -15.56
C LEU A 189 0.92 -13.79 -15.36
N ALA A 190 0.50 -15.05 -15.22
CA ALA A 190 1.38 -16.20 -15.11
C ALA A 190 1.93 -16.69 -16.47
N ASP A 191 1.43 -16.19 -17.59
CA ASP A 191 1.93 -16.54 -18.91
C ASP A 191 3.41 -16.18 -19.06
N LEU A 192 4.18 -17.10 -19.65
CA LEU A 192 5.63 -16.95 -19.81
C LEU A 192 5.98 -15.65 -20.55
N ARG A 193 5.20 -15.28 -21.58
CA ARG A 193 5.41 -14.04 -22.35
C ARG A 193 5.27 -12.80 -21.47
N ILE A 194 4.23 -12.75 -20.65
CA ILE A 194 3.98 -11.62 -19.75
C ILE A 194 5.02 -11.59 -18.63
N ARG A 195 5.45 -12.75 -18.13
CA ARG A 195 6.52 -12.85 -17.14
C ARG A 195 7.86 -12.34 -17.68
N ILE A 196 8.22 -12.70 -18.91
CA ILE A 196 9.44 -12.20 -19.57
C ILE A 196 9.31 -10.70 -19.80
N ALA A 197 8.18 -10.23 -20.35
CA ALA A 197 7.95 -8.79 -20.56
C ALA A 197 8.03 -8.01 -19.23
N SER A 198 7.44 -8.52 -18.15
CA SER A 198 7.51 -7.90 -16.82
C SER A 198 8.93 -7.88 -16.27
N ALA A 199 9.70 -8.95 -16.46
CA ALA A 199 11.10 -9.01 -16.05
C ALA A 199 11.97 -8.01 -16.84
N VAL A 200 11.75 -7.89 -18.15
CA VAL A 200 12.42 -6.91 -19.00
C VAL A 200 12.06 -5.49 -18.58
N VAL A 201 10.78 -5.20 -18.34
CA VAL A 201 10.32 -3.87 -17.88
C VAL A 201 10.91 -3.53 -16.50
N LEU A 202 10.87 -4.46 -15.54
CA LEU A 202 11.45 -4.23 -14.22
C LEU A 202 12.97 -4.09 -14.26
N GLY A 203 13.65 -4.89 -15.09
CA GLY A 203 15.10 -4.83 -15.26
C GLY A 203 15.56 -3.56 -15.97
N THR A 204 14.85 -3.13 -17.01
CA THR A 204 15.12 -1.85 -17.69
C THR A 204 14.85 -0.66 -16.77
N ALA A 205 13.73 -0.67 -16.04
CA ALA A 205 13.44 0.34 -15.02
C ALA A 205 14.52 0.37 -13.93
N PHE A 206 15.06 -0.78 -13.53
CA PHE A 206 16.17 -0.86 -12.58
C PHE A 206 17.41 -0.15 -13.11
N LEU A 207 17.82 -0.46 -14.35
CA LEU A 207 18.98 0.18 -14.96
C LEU A 207 18.79 1.70 -15.08
N VAL A 208 17.60 2.15 -15.49
CA VAL A 208 17.28 3.58 -15.59
C VAL A 208 17.39 4.25 -14.22
N CYS A 209 16.75 3.71 -13.18
CA CYS A 209 16.86 4.27 -11.84
C CYS A 209 18.29 4.22 -11.31
N TYR A 210 19.02 3.14 -11.55
CA TYR A 210 20.40 2.98 -11.07
C TYR A 210 21.35 4.02 -11.66
N PHE A 211 21.24 4.32 -12.96
CA PHE A 211 22.16 5.24 -13.64
C PHE A 211 21.68 6.70 -13.66
N TYR A 212 20.38 6.96 -13.61
CA TYR A 212 19.83 8.31 -13.87
C TYR A 212 19.10 8.94 -12.67
N SER A 213 18.92 8.24 -11.55
CA SER A 213 18.16 8.77 -10.40
C SER A 213 18.88 9.82 -9.55
N ALA A 214 20.18 10.04 -9.76
CA ALA A 214 21.01 10.92 -8.94
C ALA A 214 20.45 12.35 -8.85
N GLY A 215 19.83 12.86 -9.93
CA GLY A 215 19.23 14.19 -9.97
C GLY A 215 17.71 14.25 -9.76
N TRP A 216 17.04 13.12 -9.53
CA TRP A 216 15.57 13.11 -9.45
C TRP A 216 15.08 13.53 -8.08
N THR A 217 14.04 14.34 -8.01
CA THR A 217 13.33 14.56 -6.76
C THR A 217 12.56 13.29 -6.39
N THR A 218 12.57 12.87 -5.13
CA THR A 218 11.93 11.63 -4.67
C THR A 218 10.63 11.85 -3.92
N ASP A 219 10.28 13.11 -3.65
CA ASP A 219 9.13 13.47 -2.81
C ASP A 219 7.79 13.13 -3.47
N TRP A 220 7.72 13.23 -4.80
CA TRP A 220 6.55 12.82 -5.57
C TRP A 220 6.27 11.32 -5.47
N LEU A 221 7.31 10.46 -5.36
CA LEU A 221 7.15 9.01 -5.17
C LEU A 221 6.49 8.66 -3.83
N LEU A 222 6.55 9.58 -2.86
CA LEU A 222 6.00 9.38 -1.53
C LEU A 222 4.53 9.79 -1.43
N TRP A 223 3.98 10.46 -2.45
CA TRP A 223 2.59 10.95 -2.50
C TRP A 223 2.21 11.77 -1.25
N LYS A 224 3.17 12.57 -0.75
CA LYS A 224 3.03 13.39 0.45
C LYS A 224 2.70 14.84 0.14
N GLN A 225 3.05 15.30 -1.05
CA GLN A 225 3.05 16.71 -1.40
C GLN A 225 1.95 17.06 -2.38
N ARG A 226 1.56 18.32 -2.33
CA ARG A 226 0.67 18.93 -3.32
C ARG A 226 1.45 19.28 -4.58
N TYR A 227 0.74 19.51 -5.68
CA TYR A 227 1.39 19.87 -6.95
C TYR A 227 2.04 21.26 -6.90
N ASP A 228 1.48 22.19 -6.11
CA ASP A 228 1.97 23.55 -5.92
C ASP A 228 3.14 23.66 -4.92
N GLU A 229 3.52 22.55 -4.28
CA GLU A 229 4.66 22.50 -3.35
C GLU A 229 5.96 22.15 -4.09
N ASP A 230 7.08 22.65 -3.58
CA ASP A 230 8.41 22.22 -4.02
C ASP A 230 8.57 20.71 -3.81
N PRO A 231 9.06 19.97 -4.82
CA PRO A 231 9.82 20.46 -5.97
C PRO A 231 9.03 20.52 -7.29
N LEU A 232 7.72 20.29 -7.27
CA LEU A 232 6.89 20.30 -8.48
C LEU A 232 6.50 21.73 -8.86
N GLY A 233 6.11 22.55 -7.88
CA GLY A 233 5.76 23.97 -8.08
C GLY A 233 4.70 24.20 -9.17
N ALA A 234 3.94 23.17 -9.52
CA ALA A 234 3.09 23.10 -10.69
C ALA A 234 1.67 23.54 -10.33
N THR A 235 1.21 24.59 -11.00
CA THR A 235 -0.17 25.05 -10.90
C THR A 235 -1.12 24.11 -11.64
N ALA A 236 -2.41 24.15 -11.29
CA ALA A 236 -3.46 23.31 -11.90
C ALA A 236 -3.54 23.41 -13.44
N LEU A 237 -2.99 24.48 -14.04
CA LEU A 237 -3.07 24.79 -15.46
C LEU A 237 -1.78 24.44 -16.24
N GLU A 238 -0.63 24.34 -15.58
CA GLU A 238 0.65 24.06 -16.25
C GLU A 238 0.74 22.65 -16.85
N GLY A 239 -0.11 21.72 -16.41
CA GLY A 239 -0.22 20.38 -17.01
C GLY A 239 -1.26 20.25 -18.14
N VAL A 240 -2.02 21.32 -18.43
CA VAL A 240 -3.14 21.31 -19.40
C VAL A 240 -2.79 22.07 -20.69
N THR A 241 -1.82 22.99 -20.63
CA THR A 241 -1.31 23.79 -21.76
C THR A 241 -0.06 23.19 -22.36
#